data_AF-A0A6A7N2G6-F1
#
_entry.id   AF-A0A6A7N2G6-F1
#
_cell.length_a   1.000
_cell.length_b   1.000
_cell.length_c   1.000
_cell.angle_alpha   90.00
_cell.angle_beta   90.00
_cell.angle_gamma   90.00
#
_symmetry.space_group_name_H-M   'P 1'
#
loop_
_entity.id
_entity.type
_entity.pdbx_description
1 polymer ?
#
loop_
_entity_poly.entity_id
_entity_poly.type
_entity_poly.pdbx_seq_one_letter_code
_entity_poly.pdbx_strand_id
1 'polypeptide(L)'
;MRTSWLKLVVLCSSLHTAAHAAEGLPAHIAGTWATGASLFEGTAEQAEMYFLADGYGMMAGSASAPRRVDGVDDGKPAPRAIVGWPVTATLDGDTLQVRPLLPKGETKGAGAVIPCHREAAEPKLVCTGLDGKQIIMARRSESVPNDVAEMVDAYRKQFR
;
A
#
# COMPACT_ATOMS: atom_id res chain seq x y z
N MET A 1 -33.41 -32.52 49.89
CA MET A 1 -33.15 -32.39 48.44
C MET A 1 -33.34 -30.92 48.07
N ARG A 2 -32.46 -29.99 48.42
CA ARG A 2 -31.07 -29.72 47.99
C ARG A 2 -30.94 -29.47 46.47
N THR A 3 -31.02 -28.17 46.14
CA THR A 3 -30.27 -27.45 45.08
C THR A 3 -30.54 -27.82 43.62
N SER A 4 -31.48 -27.11 42.98
CA SER A 4 -31.62 -27.04 41.51
C SER A 4 -31.66 -25.59 40.99
N TRP A 5 -30.98 -24.66 41.67
CA TRP A 5 -30.98 -23.22 41.37
C TRP A 5 -29.59 -22.71 40.94
N LEU A 6 -28.82 -23.50 40.20
CA LEU A 6 -27.42 -23.18 39.86
C LEU A 6 -27.06 -23.55 38.42
N LYS A 7 -27.94 -23.23 37.46
CA LYS A 7 -27.62 -23.32 36.02
C LYS A 7 -27.95 -22.05 35.23
N LEU A 8 -28.22 -20.93 35.89
CA LEU A 8 -28.59 -19.67 35.24
C LEU A 8 -27.63 -18.51 35.53
N VAL A 9 -26.33 -18.79 35.70
CA VAL A 9 -25.29 -17.75 35.92
C VAL A 9 -24.17 -17.80 34.87
N VAL A 10 -24.27 -18.67 33.86
CA VAL A 10 -23.23 -18.78 32.80
C VAL A 10 -23.81 -18.35 31.44
N LEU A 11 -24.47 -17.19 31.39
CA LEU A 11 -25.06 -16.66 30.15
C LEU A 11 -24.91 -15.14 29.98
N CYS A 12 -23.89 -14.53 30.59
CA CYS A 12 -23.55 -13.12 30.33
C CYS A 12 -22.04 -12.84 30.14
N SER A 13 -21.18 -13.85 30.14
CA SER A 13 -19.71 -13.67 30.05
C SER A 13 -19.18 -13.73 28.62
N SER A 14 -19.87 -13.11 27.66
CA SER A 14 -19.39 -13.03 26.27
C SER A 14 -19.74 -11.70 25.63
N LEU A 15 -19.72 -10.62 26.41
CA LEU A 15 -19.39 -9.31 25.86
C LEU A 15 -17.93 -9.40 25.43
N HIS A 16 -17.72 -9.94 24.24
CA HIS A 16 -16.49 -9.78 23.50
C HIS A 16 -16.29 -8.29 23.38
N THR A 17 -15.42 -7.75 24.24
CA THR A 17 -14.73 -6.50 23.98
C THR A 17 -14.06 -6.70 22.64
N ALA A 18 -14.72 -6.24 21.58
CA ALA A 18 -14.11 -6.06 20.27
C ALA A 18 -13.04 -4.99 20.48
N ALA A 19 -11.87 -5.43 20.94
CA ALA A 19 -10.66 -4.75 20.60
C ALA A 19 -10.63 -4.80 19.08
N HIS A 20 -11.02 -3.71 18.41
CA HIS A 20 -10.68 -3.49 17.02
C HIS A 20 -9.14 -3.43 16.97
N ALA A 21 -8.50 -4.59 16.98
CA ALA A 21 -7.22 -4.74 16.33
C ALA A 21 -7.46 -4.17 14.93
N ALA A 22 -6.73 -3.10 14.59
CA ALA A 22 -6.84 -2.46 13.28
C ALA A 22 -6.89 -3.58 12.24
N GLU A 23 -8.05 -3.75 11.63
CA GLU A 23 -8.32 -4.93 10.80
C GLU A 23 -7.31 -4.86 9.67
N GLY A 24 -6.43 -5.86 9.61
CA GLY A 24 -5.36 -5.90 8.62
C GLY A 24 -5.93 -5.78 7.21
N LEU A 25 -5.09 -5.38 6.27
CA LEU A 25 -5.51 -5.35 4.87
C LEU A 25 -5.95 -6.75 4.42
N PRO A 26 -7.08 -6.86 3.70
CA PRO A 26 -7.50 -8.13 3.12
C PRO A 26 -6.43 -8.72 2.21
N ALA A 27 -6.36 -10.05 2.12
CA ALA A 27 -5.38 -10.76 1.28
C ALA A 27 -5.45 -10.37 -0.21
N HIS A 28 -6.63 -9.93 -0.68
CA HIS A 28 -6.81 -9.47 -2.06
C HIS A 28 -6.28 -8.04 -2.32
N ILE A 29 -5.92 -7.30 -1.27
CA ILE A 29 -5.23 -5.99 -1.32
C ILE A 29 -3.74 -6.16 -1.02
N ALA A 30 -3.41 -6.95 0.01
CA ALA A 30 -2.01 -7.21 0.37
C ALA A 30 -1.23 -7.85 -0.80
N GLY A 31 0.06 -7.51 -0.87
CA GLY A 31 0.97 -7.96 -1.93
C GLY A 31 1.56 -6.80 -2.73
N THR A 32 1.89 -7.09 -3.99
CA THR A 32 2.60 -6.17 -4.89
C THR A 32 1.74 -5.79 -6.08
N TRP A 33 1.66 -4.50 -6.36
CA TRP A 33 0.92 -3.89 -7.46
C TRP A 33 1.86 -3.04 -8.30
N ALA A 34 1.73 -3.09 -9.62
CA ALA A 34 2.60 -2.34 -10.51
C ALA A 34 1.90 -1.94 -11.81
N THR A 35 2.29 -0.81 -12.39
CA THR A 35 1.86 -0.39 -13.74
C THR A 35 2.54 -1.21 -14.85
N GLY A 36 3.67 -1.86 -14.53
CA GLY A 36 4.47 -2.69 -15.42
C GLY A 36 5.25 -3.78 -14.69
N ALA A 37 6.12 -4.49 -15.39
CA ALA A 37 7.03 -5.50 -14.87
C ALA A 37 8.08 -4.91 -13.92
N SER A 38 8.52 -3.66 -14.15
CA SER A 38 9.45 -2.95 -13.28
C SER A 38 9.33 -1.43 -13.41
N LEU A 39 9.90 -0.70 -12.46
CA LEU A 39 10.07 0.76 -12.54
C LEU A 39 10.89 1.24 -13.75
N PHE A 40 11.57 0.36 -14.48
CA PHE A 40 12.37 0.68 -15.66
C PHE A 40 11.69 0.33 -16.99
N GLU A 41 10.48 -0.23 -16.96
CA GLU A 41 9.83 -0.70 -18.18
C GLU A 41 9.42 0.44 -19.12
N GLY A 42 9.68 0.24 -20.42
CA GLY A 42 9.20 1.08 -21.49
C GLY A 42 9.77 2.50 -21.45
N THR A 43 9.00 3.46 -21.96
CA THR A 43 9.34 4.91 -22.00
C THR A 43 8.45 5.77 -21.08
N ALA A 44 7.33 5.21 -20.62
CA ALA A 44 6.35 5.89 -19.75
C ALA A 44 6.79 5.92 -18.29
N GLU A 45 6.10 6.72 -17.49
CA GLU A 45 6.14 6.66 -16.02
C GLU A 45 5.69 5.29 -15.52
N GLN A 46 6.32 4.81 -14.45
CA GLN A 46 5.93 3.57 -13.79
C GLN A 46 5.66 3.81 -12.31
N ALA A 47 4.78 3.02 -11.72
CA ALA A 47 4.53 3.02 -10.29
C ALA A 47 4.44 1.59 -9.76
N GLU A 48 4.89 1.42 -8.52
CA GLU A 48 4.80 0.18 -7.76
C GLU A 48 4.32 0.47 -6.35
N MET A 49 3.41 -0.37 -5.84
CA MET A 49 2.92 -0.32 -4.47
C MET A 49 3.06 -1.70 -3.82
N TYR A 50 3.54 -1.69 -2.59
CA TYR A 50 3.78 -2.87 -1.78
C TYR A 50 3.02 -2.72 -0.48
N PHE A 51 2.11 -3.65 -0.19
CA PHE A 51 1.27 -3.60 1.01
C PHE A 51 1.44 -4.87 1.83
N LEU A 52 1.92 -4.71 3.05
CA LEU A 52 1.90 -5.76 4.07
C LEU A 52 0.49 -5.88 4.65
N ALA A 53 0.18 -7.06 5.20
CA ALA A 53 -1.14 -7.36 5.76
C ALA A 53 -1.50 -6.46 6.96
N ASP A 54 -0.54 -5.84 7.62
CA ASP A 54 -0.77 -4.92 8.75
C ASP A 54 -0.99 -3.45 8.33
N GLY A 55 -1.07 -3.19 7.03
CA GLY A 55 -1.33 -1.86 6.48
C GLY A 55 -0.08 -1.01 6.27
N TYR A 56 1.12 -1.48 6.61
CA TYR A 56 2.36 -0.78 6.25
C TYR A 56 2.82 -1.14 4.84
N GLY A 57 3.56 -0.26 4.19
CA GLY A 57 3.97 -0.49 2.83
C GLY A 57 5.00 0.48 2.27
N MET A 58 5.27 0.34 0.98
CA MET A 58 6.06 1.26 0.18
C MET A 58 5.29 1.66 -1.07
N MET A 59 5.46 2.90 -1.48
CA MET A 59 5.13 3.36 -2.83
C MET A 59 6.43 3.79 -3.51
N ALA A 60 6.59 3.44 -4.77
CA ALA A 60 7.67 3.92 -5.62
C ALA A 60 7.14 4.34 -6.99
N GLY A 61 7.74 5.37 -7.56
CA GLY A 61 7.44 5.85 -8.90
C GLY A 61 8.70 6.17 -9.67
N SER A 62 8.65 5.99 -10.99
CA SER A 62 9.69 6.42 -11.91
C SER A 62 9.16 7.46 -12.89
N ALA A 63 9.95 8.49 -13.14
CA ALA A 63 9.67 9.47 -14.17
C ALA A 63 9.80 8.85 -15.58
N SER A 64 9.12 9.43 -16.57
CA SER A 64 9.30 9.11 -18.00
C SER A 64 10.78 9.13 -18.41
N ALA A 65 11.15 8.32 -19.40
CA ALA A 65 12.52 8.32 -19.93
C ALA A 65 12.86 9.73 -20.46
N PRO A 66 13.99 10.34 -20.06
CA PRO A 66 14.35 11.63 -20.60
C PRO A 66 14.62 11.49 -22.10
N ARG A 67 14.10 12.45 -22.86
CA ARG A 67 14.35 12.56 -24.30
C ARG A 67 15.55 13.48 -24.51
N ARG A 68 16.55 13.00 -25.25
CA ARG A 68 17.66 13.86 -25.65
C ARG A 68 17.19 14.93 -26.63
N VAL A 69 17.62 16.16 -26.44
CA VAL A 69 17.25 17.30 -27.28
C VAL A 69 17.86 17.24 -28.68
N ASP A 70 18.95 16.50 -28.84
CA ASP A 70 19.64 16.28 -30.11
C ASP A 70 19.03 15.15 -30.94
N GLY A 71 18.03 14.43 -30.42
CA GLY A 71 17.36 13.32 -31.10
C GLY A 71 18.21 12.07 -31.30
N VAL A 72 19.43 12.03 -30.75
CA VAL A 72 20.31 10.86 -30.87
C VAL A 72 19.83 9.76 -29.91
N ASP A 73 19.56 8.58 -30.44
CA ASP A 73 19.39 7.37 -29.64
C ASP A 73 20.68 6.55 -29.74
N ASP A 74 21.46 6.52 -28.67
CA ASP A 74 22.70 5.72 -28.60
C ASP A 74 22.44 4.28 -28.13
N GLY A 75 21.17 3.88 -28.05
CA GLY A 75 20.71 2.55 -27.63
C GLY A 75 20.94 2.26 -26.14
N LYS A 76 21.40 3.24 -25.36
CA LYS A 76 21.62 3.07 -23.92
C LYS A 76 20.34 3.38 -23.14
N PRO A 77 20.07 2.65 -22.04
CA PRO A 77 18.99 3.00 -21.14
C PRO A 77 19.15 4.45 -20.63
N ALA A 78 18.14 5.27 -20.87
CA ALA A 78 18.13 6.64 -20.39
C ALA A 78 18.00 6.66 -18.85
N PRO A 79 18.80 7.46 -18.13
CA PRO A 79 18.72 7.53 -16.67
C PRO A 79 17.36 8.11 -16.27
N ARG A 80 16.65 7.44 -15.36
CA ARG A 80 15.35 7.88 -14.86
C ARG A 80 15.42 8.18 -13.37
N ALA A 81 14.71 9.23 -12.95
CA ALA A 81 14.50 9.47 -11.54
C ALA A 81 13.52 8.44 -10.98
N ILE A 82 13.93 7.76 -9.91
CA ILE A 82 13.09 6.85 -9.15
C ILE A 82 13.02 7.37 -7.72
N VAL A 83 11.80 7.51 -7.21
CA VAL A 83 11.56 7.96 -5.84
C VAL A 83 10.65 6.96 -5.16
N GLY A 84 11.02 6.54 -3.95
CA GLY A 84 10.21 5.68 -3.10
C GLY A 84 10.03 6.28 -1.71
N TRP A 85 8.89 6.01 -1.09
CA TRP A 85 8.59 6.45 0.26
C TRP A 85 7.71 5.43 1.00
N PRO A 86 7.86 5.32 2.32
CA PRO A 86 7.00 4.47 3.12
C PRO A 86 5.59 5.02 3.19
N VAL A 87 4.62 4.11 3.25
CA VAL A 87 3.19 4.44 3.33
C VAL A 87 2.49 3.61 4.40
N THR A 88 1.34 4.11 4.82
CA THR A 88 0.31 3.34 5.51
C THR A 88 -0.93 3.26 4.63
N ALA A 89 -1.65 2.17 4.72
CA ALA A 89 -2.83 1.90 3.94
C ALA A 89 -3.93 1.38 4.86
N THR A 90 -5.12 1.97 4.74
CA THR A 90 -6.30 1.62 5.52
C THR A 90 -7.48 1.45 4.57
N LEU A 91 -8.24 0.37 4.72
CA LEU A 91 -9.42 0.14 3.92
C LEU A 91 -10.65 0.74 4.63
N ASP A 92 -11.40 1.58 3.92
CA ASP A 92 -12.67 2.16 4.36
C ASP A 92 -13.76 1.81 3.32
N GLY A 93 -14.60 0.85 3.67
CA GLY A 93 -15.49 0.19 2.69
C GLY A 93 -14.68 -0.44 1.55
N ASP A 94 -14.94 0.00 0.31
CA ASP A 94 -14.22 -0.45 -0.88
C ASP A 94 -13.05 0.48 -1.28
N THR A 95 -12.79 1.53 -0.49
CA THR A 95 -11.73 2.50 -0.80
C THR A 95 -10.52 2.28 0.10
N LEU A 96 -9.40 1.93 -0.53
CA LEU A 96 -8.09 1.87 0.11
C LEU A 96 -7.49 3.28 0.17
N GLN A 97 -7.30 3.79 1.37
CA GLN A 97 -6.69 5.10 1.60
C GLN A 97 -5.19 4.92 1.88
N VAL A 98 -4.35 5.29 0.91
CA VAL A 98 -2.88 5.20 1.03
C VAL A 98 -2.32 6.56 1.46
N ARG A 99 -1.52 6.60 2.52
CA ARG A 99 -0.97 7.82 3.11
C ARG A 99 0.53 7.71 3.31
N PRO A 100 1.33 8.76 3.04
CA PRO A 100 2.74 8.77 3.40
C PRO A 100 2.92 8.49 4.90
N LEU A 101 3.87 7.61 5.23
CA LEU A 101 4.38 7.50 6.60
C LEU A 101 5.46 8.56 6.75
N LEU A 102 5.22 9.55 7.59
CA LEU A 102 6.14 10.68 7.77
C LEU A 102 7.07 10.47 8.97
N PRO A 103 8.33 10.92 8.91
CA PRO A 103 9.18 11.00 10.09
C PRO A 103 8.56 11.85 11.19
N LYS A 104 8.92 11.58 12.44
CA LYS A 104 8.44 12.36 13.59
C LYS A 104 8.80 13.84 13.44
N GLY A 105 7.79 14.70 13.55
CA GLY A 105 7.95 16.16 13.43
C GLY A 105 7.87 16.70 12.00
N GLU A 106 7.82 15.83 10.99
CA GLU A 106 7.55 16.25 9.61
C GLU A 106 6.06 16.50 9.41
N THR A 107 5.73 17.58 8.71
CA THR A 107 4.35 18.00 8.43
C THR A 107 4.10 18.15 6.93
N LYS A 108 5.14 18.20 6.11
CA LYS A 108 5.02 18.25 4.65
C LYS A 108 4.45 16.93 4.16
N GLY A 109 3.27 17.01 3.55
CA GLY A 109 2.51 15.83 3.13
C GLY A 109 1.60 15.27 4.23
N ALA A 110 1.53 15.89 5.41
CA ALA A 110 0.53 15.55 6.41
C ALA A 110 -0.85 15.85 5.85
N GLY A 111 -1.68 14.82 5.73
CA GLY A 111 -3.00 14.89 5.09
C GLY A 111 -3.01 14.51 3.60
N ALA A 112 -1.87 14.21 2.99
CA ALA A 112 -1.85 13.63 1.65
C ALA A 112 -2.46 12.23 1.68
N VAL A 113 -3.44 11.99 0.81
CA VAL A 113 -4.11 10.71 0.67
C VAL A 113 -4.20 10.37 -0.82
N ILE A 114 -3.80 9.15 -1.15
CA ILE A 114 -3.92 8.55 -2.48
C ILE A 114 -5.05 7.53 -2.36
N PRO A 115 -6.28 7.88 -2.77
CA PRO A 115 -7.39 6.95 -2.74
C PRO A 115 -7.21 5.93 -3.86
N CYS A 116 -7.39 4.66 -3.51
CA CYS A 116 -7.35 3.54 -4.42
C CYS A 116 -8.61 2.69 -4.27
N HIS A 117 -9.01 2.02 -5.35
CA HIS A 117 -10.02 0.98 -5.30
C HIS A 117 -9.54 -0.21 -6.12
N ARG A 118 -9.91 -1.41 -5.68
CA ARG A 118 -9.66 -2.63 -6.43
C ARG A 118 -10.85 -2.90 -7.32
N GLU A 119 -10.62 -3.13 -8.61
CA GLU A 119 -11.68 -3.61 -9.49
C GLU A 119 -11.99 -5.08 -9.17
N ALA A 120 -13.28 -5.43 -9.08
CA ALA A 120 -13.66 -6.80 -8.70
C ALA A 120 -13.45 -7.80 -9.83
N ALA A 121 -13.70 -7.38 -11.07
CA ALA A 121 -13.70 -8.23 -12.27
C ALA A 121 -12.30 -8.62 -12.73
N GLU A 122 -11.30 -7.77 -12.47
CA GLU A 122 -9.89 -8.00 -12.80
C GLU A 122 -9.05 -7.56 -11.62
N PRO A 123 -7.92 -8.22 -11.31
CA PRO A 123 -7.05 -7.84 -10.18
C PRO A 123 -6.26 -6.58 -10.54
N LYS A 124 -6.97 -5.46 -10.67
CA LYS A 124 -6.46 -4.11 -10.88
C LYS A 124 -6.66 -3.29 -9.63
N LEU A 125 -5.66 -2.49 -9.30
CA LEU A 125 -5.73 -1.45 -8.29
C LEU A 125 -5.65 -0.11 -9.01
N VAL A 126 -6.72 0.67 -8.91
CA VAL A 126 -6.83 1.98 -9.55
C VAL A 126 -6.72 3.04 -8.47
N CYS A 127 -5.65 3.81 -8.52
CA CYS A 127 -5.36 4.90 -7.59
C CYS A 127 -5.50 6.25 -8.27
N THR A 128 -5.83 7.29 -7.50
CA THR A 128 -5.73 8.68 -7.95
C THR A 128 -4.49 9.30 -7.33
N GLY A 129 -3.49 9.59 -8.16
CA GLY A 129 -2.24 10.23 -7.75
C GLY A 129 -2.48 11.63 -7.17
N LEU A 130 -1.45 12.17 -6.52
CA LEU A 130 -1.51 13.52 -5.94
C LEU A 130 -1.63 14.63 -7.00
N ASP A 131 -1.33 14.31 -8.26
CA ASP A 131 -1.54 15.18 -9.43
C ASP A 131 -2.94 15.03 -10.05
N GLY A 132 -3.81 14.21 -9.45
CA GLY A 132 -5.16 13.93 -9.91
C GLY A 132 -5.25 12.91 -11.06
N LYS A 133 -4.12 12.37 -11.56
CA LYS A 133 -4.14 11.36 -12.62
C LYS A 133 -4.40 9.96 -12.06
N GLN A 134 -5.01 9.11 -12.88
CA GLN A 134 -5.18 7.70 -12.53
C GLN A 134 -3.87 6.93 -12.70
N ILE A 135 -3.60 6.07 -11.71
CA ILE A 135 -2.52 5.09 -11.72
C ILE A 135 -3.22 3.73 -11.70
N ILE A 136 -3.20 3.02 -12.83
CA ILE A 136 -3.83 1.71 -12.99
C ILE A 136 -2.75 0.65 -12.89
N MET A 137 -2.81 -0.17 -11.87
CA MET A 137 -1.82 -1.21 -11.60
C MET A 137 -2.45 -2.59 -11.69
N ALA A 138 -1.71 -3.53 -12.27
CA ALA A 138 -2.01 -4.94 -12.16
C ALA A 138 -1.41 -5.52 -10.88
N ARG A 139 -2.01 -6.59 -10.37
CA ARG A 139 -1.39 -7.38 -9.31
C ARG A 139 -0.18 -8.14 -9.86
N ARG A 140 1.00 -7.89 -9.31
CA ARG A 140 2.25 -8.55 -9.70
C ARG A 140 2.57 -9.77 -8.84
N SER A 141 2.25 -9.71 -7.54
CA SER A 141 2.45 -10.81 -6.61
C SER A 141 1.48 -10.74 -5.44
N GLU A 142 1.16 -11.89 -4.85
CA GLU A 142 0.40 -11.96 -3.60
C GLU A 142 1.23 -11.58 -2.37
N SER A 143 2.55 -11.64 -2.50
CA SER A 143 3.50 -11.32 -1.46
C SER A 143 4.26 -10.04 -1.77
N VAL A 144 4.82 -9.44 -0.72
CA VAL A 144 5.81 -8.38 -0.81
C VAL A 144 7.20 -9.03 -0.78
N PRO A 145 8.14 -8.63 -1.66
CA PRO A 145 9.53 -9.09 -1.60
C PRO A 145 10.17 -8.84 -0.22
N ASN A 146 11.03 -9.75 0.22
CA ASN A 146 11.59 -9.71 1.58
C ASN A 146 12.42 -8.44 1.84
N ASP A 147 13.21 -8.00 0.86
CA ASP A 147 14.00 -6.77 0.93
C ASP A 147 13.12 -5.53 1.13
N VAL A 148 11.98 -5.48 0.44
CA VAL A 148 10.98 -4.42 0.65
C VAL A 148 10.33 -4.53 2.03
N ALA A 149 9.99 -5.73 2.49
CA ALA A 149 9.40 -5.93 3.81
C ALA A 149 10.35 -5.51 4.95
N GLU A 150 11.64 -5.85 4.84
CA GLU A 150 12.68 -5.42 5.78
C GLU A 150 12.84 -3.90 5.79
N MET A 151 12.81 -3.27 4.62
CA MET A 151 12.86 -1.81 4.50
C MET A 151 11.64 -1.13 5.14
N VAL A 152 10.43 -1.68 4.95
CA VAL A 152 9.21 -1.19 5.62
C VAL A 152 9.34 -1.27 7.13
N ASP A 153 9.85 -2.38 7.66
CA ASP A 153 10.05 -2.55 9.10
C ASP A 153 11.08 -1.55 9.67
N ALA A 154 12.16 -1.28 8.93
CA ALA A 154 13.13 -0.25 9.29
C ALA A 154 12.48 1.15 9.36
N TYR A 155 11.70 1.55 8.35
CA TYR A 155 10.99 2.84 8.37
C TYR A 155 9.97 2.93 9.49
N ARG A 156 9.23 1.85 9.74
CA ARG A 156 8.27 1.78 10.85
C ARG A 156 8.93 2.03 12.19
N LYS A 157 10.12 1.45 12.43
CA LYS A 157 10.89 1.65 13.66
C LYS A 157 11.44 3.07 13.78
N GLN A 158 11.79 3.69 12.66
CA GLN A 158 12.35 5.04 12.65
C GLN A 158 11.28 6.14 12.79
N PHE A 159 10.09 5.95 12.23
CA PHE A 159 9.08 7.01 12.10
C PHE A 159 7.98 6.96 13.18
N ARG A 160 7.95 5.89 13.98
CA ARG A 160 7.16 5.81 15.23
C ARG A 160 7.92 6.44 16.38
#